data_AF-A0A3D1LCN8-F1
#
_entry.id   AF-A0A3D1LCN8-F1
#
_cell.length_a   1.000
_cell.length_b   1.000
_cell.length_c   1.000
_cell.angle_alpha   90.00
_cell.angle_beta   90.00
_cell.angle_gamma   90.00
#
_symmetry.space_group_name_H-M   'P 1'
#
loop_
_entity.id
_entity.type
_entity.pdbx_description
1 polymer ?
#
loop_
_entity_poly.entity_id
_entity_poly.type
_entity_poly.pdbx_seq_one_letter_code
_entity_poly.pdbx_strand_id
1 'polypeptide(L)'
;NGAQVYDAQEDKTLLTEGLPPKLALPMLQFLKTRNVVRGVYIDGLGHMSLSDYEEIDDVAATPATSALMRRSYQADENLEDLTQNAASIQKIIAFFRNPEEKQPVIREIMTRFPGYAVSSSLGNNIEINAKYATKGNALRFLCRQLGIYPAQCMAFGD
;
A
#
# COMPACT_ATOMS: atom_id res chain seq x y z
N ASN A 1 0.96 6.78 -2.41
CA ASN A 1 -0.45 7.15 -2.61
C ASN A 1 -0.97 8.20 -1.61
N GLY A 2 -0.14 9.11 -1.08
CA GLY A 2 -0.64 10.14 -0.16
C GLY A 2 -0.88 9.70 1.28
N ALA A 3 -0.33 8.56 1.69
CA ALA A 3 -0.32 8.11 3.08
C ALA A 3 0.62 8.96 3.97
N GLN A 4 1.53 9.74 3.37
CA GLN A 4 2.44 10.61 4.07
C GLN A 4 2.72 11.89 3.27
N VAL A 5 2.82 13.02 3.97
CA VAL A 5 3.41 14.27 3.45
C VAL A 5 4.59 14.61 4.36
N TYR A 6 5.76 14.80 3.78
CA TYR A 6 7.02 15.00 4.49
C TYR A 6 7.68 16.30 4.05
N ASP A 7 8.19 17.05 5.02
CA ASP A 7 9.02 18.23 4.84
C ASP A 7 10.48 17.82 4.94
N ALA A 8 11.19 17.89 3.82
CA ALA A 8 12.59 17.51 3.74
C ALA A 8 13.55 18.56 4.30
N GLN A 9 13.11 19.82 4.42
CA GLN A 9 13.94 20.89 4.99
C GLN A 9 13.95 20.80 6.52
N GLU A 10 12.77 20.56 7.10
CA GLU A 10 12.58 20.47 8.55
C GLU A 10 12.72 19.04 9.09
N ASP A 11 13.02 18.07 8.21
CA ASP A 11 13.07 16.63 8.50
C ASP A 11 11.86 16.13 9.31
N LYS A 12 10.66 16.46 8.83
CA LYS A 12 9.42 16.27 9.60
C LYS A 12 8.27 15.74 8.76
N THR A 13 7.55 14.77 9.32
CA THR A 13 6.26 14.34 8.77
C THR A 13 5.16 15.35 9.12
N LEU A 14 4.49 15.89 8.10
CA LEU A 14 3.41 16.86 8.23
C LEU A 14 2.02 16.21 8.28
N LEU A 15 1.86 15.10 7.57
CA LEU A 15 0.62 14.31 7.54
C LEU A 15 0.97 12.84 7.50
N THR A 16 0.27 12.05 8.31
CA THR A 16 0.22 10.59 8.21
C THR A 16 -1.24 10.18 8.06
N GLU A 17 -1.56 9.53 6.95
CA GLU A 17 -2.90 9.02 6.63
C GLU A 17 -2.76 7.53 6.31
N GLY A 18 -2.37 6.73 7.31
CA GLY A 18 -2.24 5.28 7.16
C GLY A 18 -3.46 4.51 7.63
N LEU A 19 -3.52 3.23 7.28
CA LEU A 19 -4.47 2.28 7.83
C LEU A 19 -4.14 2.03 9.31
N PRO A 20 -5.11 2.14 10.23
CA PRO A 20 -4.93 1.63 11.58
C PRO A 20 -4.90 0.08 11.54
N PRO A 21 -4.23 -0.59 12.49
CA PRO A 21 -4.16 -2.05 12.54
C PRO A 21 -5.52 -2.76 12.46
N LYS A 22 -6.55 -2.17 13.08
CA LYS A 22 -7.94 -2.68 13.06
C LYS A 22 -8.55 -2.78 11.64
N LEU A 23 -8.04 -2.03 10.68
CA LEU A 23 -8.41 -2.15 9.27
C LEU A 23 -7.38 -3.00 8.51
N ALA A 24 -6.09 -2.81 8.79
CA ALA A 24 -5.05 -3.51 8.04
C ALA A 24 -5.08 -5.04 8.24
N LEU A 25 -5.23 -5.49 9.49
CA LEU A 25 -5.14 -6.92 9.84
C LEU A 25 -6.28 -7.77 9.21
N PRO A 26 -7.56 -7.38 9.28
CA PRO A 26 -8.62 -8.11 8.59
C PRO A 26 -8.43 -8.18 7.07
N MET A 27 -7.89 -7.11 6.46
CA MET A 27 -7.62 -7.08 5.02
C MET A 27 -6.46 -8.02 4.66
N LEU A 28 -5.39 -8.04 5.45
CA LEU A 28 -4.33 -9.04 5.31
C LEU A 28 -4.89 -10.46 5.40
N GLN A 29 -5.70 -10.76 6.41
CA GLN A 29 -6.29 -12.09 6.58
C GLN A 29 -7.21 -12.47 5.41
N PHE A 30 -7.99 -11.51 4.90
CA PHE A 30 -8.79 -11.71 3.70
C PHE A 30 -7.91 -12.09 2.50
N LEU A 31 -6.84 -11.33 2.25
CA LEU A 31 -5.90 -11.59 1.15
C LEU A 31 -5.17 -12.93 1.31
N LYS A 32 -4.94 -13.40 2.54
CA LYS A 32 -4.36 -14.74 2.80
C LYS A 32 -5.22 -15.88 2.23
N THR A 33 -6.53 -15.65 2.08
CA THR A 33 -7.46 -16.63 1.49
C THR A 33 -7.55 -16.53 -0.04
N ARG A 34 -6.75 -15.64 -0.65
CA ARG A 34 -6.70 -15.40 -2.11
C ARG A 34 -5.38 -15.91 -2.67
N ASN A 35 -5.36 -16.13 -3.98
CA ASN A 35 -4.17 -16.60 -4.68
C ASN A 35 -3.19 -15.44 -4.96
N VAL A 36 -2.66 -14.85 -3.88
CA VAL A 36 -1.76 -13.70 -3.92
C VAL A 36 -0.51 -13.91 -3.08
N VAL A 37 0.54 -13.15 -3.38
CA VAL A 37 1.62 -12.77 -2.46
C VAL A 37 1.24 -11.42 -1.85
N ARG A 38 1.23 -11.30 -0.53
CA ARG A 38 0.78 -10.08 0.18
C ARG A 38 1.85 -9.50 1.10
N GLY A 39 1.74 -8.20 1.34
CA GLY A 39 2.62 -7.50 2.28
C GLY A 39 2.04 -6.17 2.76
N VAL A 40 2.76 -5.51 3.67
CA VAL A 40 2.43 -4.18 4.17
C VAL A 40 3.63 -3.24 4.07
N TYR A 41 3.37 -1.95 4.05
CA TYR A 41 4.40 -0.93 4.24
C TYR A 41 4.22 -0.26 5.59
N ILE A 42 5.28 -0.28 6.38
CA ILE A 42 5.37 0.36 7.70
C ILE A 42 6.66 1.19 7.67
N ASP A 43 6.57 2.46 8.04
CA ASP A 43 7.71 3.39 8.13
C ASP A 43 8.65 3.39 6.90
N GLY A 44 8.08 3.28 5.71
CA GLY A 44 8.80 3.31 4.43
C GLY A 44 9.38 1.96 3.99
N LEU A 45 9.28 0.92 4.80
CA LEU A 45 9.78 -0.42 4.51
C LEU A 45 8.64 -1.39 4.17
N GLY A 46 8.84 -2.22 3.15
CA GLY A 46 7.93 -3.31 2.82
C GLY A 46 8.19 -4.53 3.69
N HIS A 47 7.12 -5.16 4.15
CA HIS A 47 7.12 -6.36 4.98
C HIS A 47 6.25 -7.44 4.34
N MET A 48 6.78 -8.66 4.23
CA MET A 48 6.06 -9.85 3.77
C MET A 48 6.24 -10.97 4.78
N SER A 49 5.31 -11.92 4.85
CA SER A 49 5.57 -13.15 5.60
C SER A 49 6.70 -13.94 4.95
N LEU A 50 7.37 -14.82 5.69
CA LEU A 50 8.40 -15.71 5.12
C LEU A 50 7.89 -16.44 3.87
N SER A 51 6.69 -17.03 3.92
CA SER A 51 6.09 -17.75 2.78
C SER A 51 5.77 -16.83 1.61
N ASP A 52 5.23 -15.62 1.88
CA ASP A 52 4.96 -14.64 0.82
C ASP A 52 6.27 -14.17 0.15
N TYR A 53 7.35 -14.03 0.91
CA TYR A 53 8.65 -13.58 0.43
C TYR A 53 9.39 -14.64 -0.42
N GLU A 54 9.24 -15.91 -0.05
CA GLU A 54 9.79 -17.04 -0.82
C GLU A 54 9.16 -17.12 -2.22
N GLU A 55 7.87 -16.82 -2.33
CA GLU A 55 7.07 -16.92 -3.55
C GLU A 55 7.09 -15.65 -4.43
N ILE A 56 7.98 -14.69 -4.16
CA ILE A 56 8.13 -13.46 -4.98
C ILE A 56 8.36 -13.79 -6.46
N ASP A 57 9.13 -14.83 -6.76
CA ASP A 57 9.45 -15.22 -8.13
C ASP A 57 8.22 -15.72 -8.91
N ASP A 58 7.19 -16.22 -8.22
CA ASP A 58 5.96 -16.73 -8.83
C ASP A 58 5.01 -15.62 -9.29
N VAL A 59 5.19 -14.40 -8.76
CA VAL A 59 4.34 -13.24 -9.07
C VAL A 59 5.08 -12.13 -9.81
N ALA A 60 6.41 -12.20 -9.89
CA ALA A 60 7.22 -11.24 -10.62
C ALA A 60 7.13 -11.47 -12.13
N ALA A 61 6.79 -10.43 -12.89
CA ALA A 61 6.72 -10.54 -14.35
C ALA A 61 8.09 -10.80 -15.03
N THR A 62 9.18 -10.39 -14.37
CA THR A 62 10.55 -10.54 -14.87
C THR A 62 11.53 -10.77 -13.71
N PRO A 63 12.72 -11.33 -13.96
CA PRO A 63 13.78 -11.42 -12.95
C PRO A 63 14.18 -10.06 -12.37
N ALA A 64 14.15 -8.99 -13.18
CA ALA A 64 14.43 -7.64 -12.70
C ALA A 64 13.35 -7.14 -11.73
N THR A 65 12.08 -7.44 -12.00
CA THR A 65 10.96 -7.15 -11.08
C THR A 65 11.09 -7.95 -9.78
N SER A 66 11.48 -9.22 -9.84
CA SER A 66 11.75 -10.03 -8.64
C SER A 66 12.88 -9.44 -7.81
N ALA A 67 14.02 -9.11 -8.41
CA ALA A 67 15.14 -8.51 -7.72
C ALA A 67 14.76 -7.17 -7.05
N LEU A 68 13.94 -6.35 -7.72
CA LEU A 68 13.40 -5.13 -7.15
C LEU A 68 12.49 -5.40 -5.94
N MET A 69 11.59 -6.38 -6.03
CA MET A 69 10.73 -6.79 -4.92
C MET A 69 11.57 -7.28 -3.74
N ARG A 70 12.53 -8.18 -3.96
CA ARG A 70 13.43 -8.68 -2.89
C ARG A 70 14.27 -7.57 -2.22
N ARG A 71 14.56 -6.47 -2.93
CA ARG A 71 15.21 -5.28 -2.34
C ARG A 71 14.23 -4.36 -1.60
N SER A 72 12.95 -4.41 -1.93
CA SER A 72 11.92 -3.51 -1.40
C SER A 72 11.17 -4.08 -0.19
N TYR A 73 11.21 -5.40 0.00
CA TYR A 73 10.56 -6.09 1.11
C TYR A 73 11.60 -6.81 1.97
N GLN A 74 11.34 -6.86 3.28
CA GLN A 74 11.95 -7.83 4.18
C GLN A 74 10.96 -8.97 4.46
N ALA A 75 11.51 -10.11 4.87
CA ALA A 75 10.75 -11.27 5.27
C ALA A 75 10.61 -11.29 6.81
N ASP A 76 9.38 -11.33 7.29
CA ASP A 76 9.05 -11.33 8.71
C ASP A 76 8.41 -12.66 9.13
N GLU A 77 8.82 -13.19 10.28
CA GLU A 77 8.29 -14.45 10.83
C GLU A 77 6.79 -14.35 11.16
N ASN A 78 6.35 -13.19 11.65
CA ASN A 78 4.96 -12.95 12.04
C ASN A 78 4.48 -11.59 11.54
N LEU A 79 4.10 -11.55 10.25
CA LEU A 79 3.59 -10.35 9.60
C LEU A 79 2.33 -9.81 10.29
N GLU A 80 1.46 -10.70 10.77
CA GLU A 80 0.23 -10.32 11.48
C GLU A 80 0.53 -9.59 12.80
N ASP A 81 1.46 -10.08 13.63
CA ASP A 81 1.84 -9.43 14.89
C ASP A 81 2.53 -8.08 14.64
N LEU A 82 3.46 -8.02 13.66
CA LEU A 82 4.07 -6.77 13.22
C LEU A 82 2.99 -5.74 12.82
N THR A 83 2.02 -6.16 12.01
CA THR A 83 0.91 -5.31 11.56
C THR A 83 0.02 -4.88 12.72
N GLN A 84 -0.24 -5.76 13.69
CA GLN A 84 -1.08 -5.47 14.84
C GLN A 84 -0.45 -4.42 15.77
N ASN A 85 0.88 -4.47 15.93
CA ASN A 85 1.64 -3.60 16.84
C ASN A 85 2.14 -2.31 16.18
N ALA A 86 2.03 -2.18 14.86
CA ALA A 86 2.40 -0.96 14.14
C ALA A 86 1.48 0.22 14.52
N ALA A 87 2.07 1.41 14.68
CA ALA A 87 1.30 2.63 14.93
C ALA A 87 0.41 3.00 13.72
N SER A 88 0.90 2.77 12.51
CA SER A 88 0.19 3.05 11.26
C SER A 88 0.75 2.22 10.10
N ILE A 89 -0.13 1.75 9.22
CA ILE A 89 0.25 1.00 8.01
C ILE A 89 0.06 1.92 6.80
N GLN A 90 1.12 2.20 6.06
CA GLN A 90 1.06 3.13 4.92
C GLN A 90 0.24 2.56 3.75
N LYS A 91 0.40 1.27 3.46
CA LYS A 91 -0.40 0.52 2.49
C LYS A 91 -0.30 -0.99 2.71
N ILE A 92 -1.31 -1.72 2.24
CA ILE A 92 -1.23 -3.16 1.98
C ILE A 92 -1.01 -3.33 0.48
N ILE A 93 -0.23 -4.33 0.10
CA ILE A 93 -0.04 -4.72 -1.29
C ILE A 93 -0.39 -6.20 -1.48
N ALA A 94 -0.94 -6.52 -2.64
CA ALA A 94 -1.13 -7.89 -3.08
C ALA A 94 -0.74 -8.04 -4.54
N PHE A 95 0.04 -9.07 -4.85
CA PHE A 95 0.40 -9.50 -6.19
C PHE A 95 -0.29 -10.82 -6.49
N PHE A 96 -1.11 -10.83 -7.53
CA PHE A 96 -1.88 -11.98 -7.96
C PHE A 96 -1.01 -12.92 -8.78
N ARG A 97 -1.05 -14.22 -8.46
CA ARG A 97 -0.48 -15.27 -9.32
C ARG A 97 -1.29 -15.38 -10.63
N ASN A 98 -2.61 -15.24 -10.54
CA ASN A 98 -3.49 -15.11 -11.70
C ASN A 98 -4.06 -13.68 -11.82
N PRO A 99 -3.62 -12.88 -12.82
CA PRO A 99 -4.12 -11.52 -13.02
C PRO A 99 -5.64 -11.40 -13.22
N GLU A 100 -6.32 -12.44 -13.69
CA GLU A 100 -7.77 -12.44 -13.89
C GLU A 100 -8.55 -12.37 -12.57
N GLU A 101 -7.96 -12.83 -11.46
CA GLU A 101 -8.56 -12.77 -10.12
C GLU A 101 -8.58 -11.36 -9.53
N LYS A 102 -7.79 -10.44 -10.09
CA LYS A 102 -7.64 -9.07 -9.58
C LYS A 102 -8.97 -8.32 -9.51
N GLN A 103 -9.71 -8.26 -10.62
CA GLN A 103 -10.95 -7.49 -10.70
C GLN A 103 -12.07 -8.04 -9.81
N PRO A 104 -12.32 -9.36 -9.75
CA PRO A 104 -13.21 -9.96 -8.76
C PRO A 104 -12.86 -9.57 -7.31
N VAL A 105 -11.58 -9.66 -6.93
CA VAL A 105 -11.13 -9.34 -5.57
C VAL A 105 -11.29 -7.85 -5.26
N ILE A 106 -10.99 -6.95 -6.19
CA ILE A 106 -11.25 -5.51 -6.02
C ILE A 106 -12.74 -5.25 -5.76
N ARG A 107 -13.64 -5.82 -6.57
CA ARG A 107 -15.10 -5.65 -6.40
C ARG A 107 -15.56 -6.12 -5.03
N GLU A 108 -15.04 -7.27 -4.58
CA GLU A 108 -15.37 -7.81 -3.28
C GLU A 108 -14.86 -6.92 -2.14
N ILE A 109 -13.63 -6.39 -2.25
CA ILE A 109 -13.08 -5.42 -1.30
C ILE A 109 -14.01 -4.21 -1.20
N MET A 110 -14.34 -3.60 -2.33
CA MET A 110 -15.17 -2.39 -2.38
C MET A 110 -16.59 -2.60 -1.86
N THR A 111 -17.11 -3.83 -1.94
CA THR A 111 -18.48 -4.16 -1.49
C THR A 111 -18.52 -4.51 -0.01
N ARG A 112 -17.55 -5.28 0.49
CA ARG A 112 -17.57 -5.84 1.85
C ARG A 112 -16.85 -4.97 2.88
N PHE A 113 -15.90 -4.15 2.43
CA PHE A 113 -14.94 -3.49 3.31
C PHE A 113 -14.98 -1.97 3.07
N PRO A 114 -15.70 -1.20 3.90
CA PRO A 114 -15.63 0.26 3.85
C PRO A 114 -14.29 0.74 4.41
N GLY A 115 -13.85 1.94 3.99
CA GLY A 115 -12.69 2.60 4.59
C GLY A 115 -11.36 2.41 3.85
N TYR A 116 -11.39 1.78 2.68
CA TYR A 116 -10.21 1.61 1.83
C TYR A 116 -10.30 2.45 0.55
N ALA A 117 -9.14 2.84 0.04
CA ALA A 117 -8.94 3.25 -1.34
C ALA A 117 -8.08 2.18 -2.01
N VAL A 118 -8.55 1.62 -3.13
CA VAL A 118 -7.84 0.57 -3.87
C VAL A 118 -7.34 1.13 -5.20
N SER A 119 -6.06 0.93 -5.48
CA SER A 119 -5.43 1.27 -6.76
C SER A 119 -4.64 0.08 -7.30
N SER A 120 -4.16 0.20 -8.54
CA SER A 120 -3.33 -0.81 -9.20
C SER A 120 -2.25 -0.08 -9.99
N SER A 121 -1.01 -0.52 -9.86
CA SER A 121 0.16 0.06 -10.53
C SER A 121 0.80 -0.90 -11.54
N LEU A 122 0.41 -2.18 -11.50
CA LEU A 122 0.87 -3.25 -12.36
C LEU A 122 -0.31 -4.13 -12.82
N GLY A 123 -0.09 -4.90 -13.89
CA GLY A 123 -1.09 -5.80 -14.45
C GLY A 123 -1.65 -6.78 -13.42
N ASN A 124 -0.81 -7.27 -12.51
CA ASN A 124 -1.16 -8.29 -11.53
C ASN A 124 -1.13 -7.81 -10.07
N ASN A 125 -1.18 -6.50 -9.77
CA ASN A 125 -1.14 -6.04 -8.38
C ASN A 125 -2.35 -5.17 -7.99
N ILE A 126 -2.57 -5.07 -6.68
CA ILE A 126 -3.37 -4.01 -6.07
C ILE A 126 -2.63 -3.40 -4.89
N GLU A 127 -2.86 -2.11 -4.67
CA GLU A 127 -2.45 -1.37 -3.50
C GLU A 127 -3.71 -0.94 -2.75
N ILE A 128 -3.73 -1.16 -1.44
CA ILE A 128 -4.86 -0.85 -0.58
C ILE A 128 -4.38 0.15 0.47
N ASN A 129 -4.96 1.34 0.41
CA ASN A 129 -4.65 2.47 1.27
C ASN A 129 -5.86 2.82 2.15
N ALA A 130 -5.65 3.67 3.16
CA ALA A 130 -6.77 4.30 3.85
C ALA A 130 -7.60 5.13 2.86
N LYS A 131 -8.92 5.20 3.06
CA LYS A 131 -9.86 5.88 2.16
C LYS A 131 -9.42 7.27 1.72
N TYR A 132 -8.82 8.05 2.62
CA TYR A 132 -8.40 9.42 2.33
C TYR A 132 -6.91 9.55 1.97
N ALA A 133 -6.15 8.47 2.05
CA ALA A 133 -4.77 8.41 1.61
C ALA A 133 -4.72 8.30 0.09
N THR A 134 -4.92 9.45 -0.56
CA THR A 134 -4.81 9.61 -2.01
C THR A 134 -3.79 10.71 -2.33
N LYS A 135 -3.13 10.62 -3.49
CA LYS A 135 -2.20 11.67 -3.96
C LYS A 135 -2.91 13.05 -4.00
N GLY A 136 -4.17 13.09 -4.42
CA GLY A 136 -4.95 14.33 -4.49
C GLY A 136 -5.23 14.96 -3.12
N ASN A 137 -5.59 14.16 -2.11
CA ASN A 137 -5.80 14.67 -0.75
C ASN A 137 -4.49 15.14 -0.11
N ALA A 138 -3.40 14.39 -0.30
CA ALA A 138 -2.07 14.79 0.16
C ALA A 138 -1.61 16.11 -0.49
N LEU A 139 -1.82 16.27 -1.81
CA LEU A 139 -1.51 17.50 -2.52
C LEU A 139 -2.35 18.68 -2.04
N ARG A 140 -3.65 18.46 -1.78
CA ARG A 140 -4.53 19.47 -1.21
C ARG A 140 -4.09 19.89 0.20
N PHE A 141 -3.67 18.94 1.03
CA PHE A 141 -3.09 19.23 2.34
C PHE A 141 -1.81 20.07 2.20
N LEU A 142 -0.89 19.68 1.32
CA LEU A 142 0.37 20.40 1.10
C LEU A 142 0.11 21.84 0.60
N CYS A 143 -0.79 22.03 -0.37
CA CYS A 143 -1.19 23.35 -0.84
C CYS A 143 -1.65 24.24 0.31
N ARG A 144 -2.48 23.71 1.23
CA ARG A 144 -2.93 24.44 2.42
C ARG A 144 -1.79 24.80 3.36
N GLN A 145 -0.84 23.90 3.60
CA GLN A 145 0.33 24.18 4.45
C GLN A 145 1.21 25.29 3.87
N LEU A 146 1.37 25.32 2.55
CA LEU A 146 2.19 26.30 1.84
C LEU A 146 1.46 27.62 1.53
N GLY A 147 0.16 27.74 1.84
CA GLY A 147 -0.65 28.90 1.47
C GLY A 147 -0.89 29.04 -0.04
N ILE A 148 -0.78 27.94 -0.80
CA ILE A 148 -0.98 27.88 -2.25
C ILE A 148 -2.43 27.49 -2.53
N TYR A 149 -3.13 28.22 -3.40
CA TYR A 149 -4.47 27.84 -3.83
C TYR A 149 -4.40 26.68 -4.82
N PRO A 150 -5.35 25.72 -4.83
CA PRO A 150 -5.35 24.62 -5.78
C PRO A 150 -5.28 25.06 -7.26
N ALA A 151 -5.83 26.23 -7.60
CA ALA A 151 -5.76 26.80 -8.95
C ALA A 151 -4.34 27.21 -9.39
N GLN A 152 -3.41 27.35 -8.44
CA GLN A 152 -1.99 27.64 -8.67
C GLN A 152 -1.14 26.36 -8.66
N CYS A 153 -1.77 25.19 -8.47
CA CYS A 153 -1.09 23.91 -8.42
C CYS A 153 -1.29 23.18 -9.75
N MET A 154 -0.20 22.65 -10.30
CA MET A 154 -0.22 21.75 -11.45
C MET A 154 0.34 20.40 -11.03
N ALA A 155 -0.31 19.32 -11.44
CA ALA A 155 0.14 17.95 -11.20
C ALA A 155 0.24 17.22 -12.55
N PHE A 156 1.35 16.49 -12.73
CA PHE A 156 1.58 15.61 -13.87
C PHE A 156 1.66 14.17 -13.38
N GLY A 157 1.07 13.23 -14.12
CA GLY A 157 1.07 11.80 -13.79
C GLY A 157 0.68 10.95 -14.98
N ASP A 158 0.85 9.64 -14.82
CA ASP A 158 0.49 8.57 -15.75
C ASP A 158 -0.75 7.78 -15.29
#